data_AF-A0A835ZAJ8-F1
#
_entry.id   AF-A0A835ZAJ8-F1
#
_cell.length_a   1.000
_cell.length_b   1.000
_cell.length_c   1.000
_cell.angle_alpha   90.00
_cell.angle_beta   90.00
_cell.angle_gamma   90.00
#
_symmetry.space_group_name_H-M   'P 1'
#
loop_
_entity.id
_entity.type
_entity.pdbx_description
1 polymer ?
#
loop_
_entity_poly.entity_id
_entity_poly.type
_entity_poly.pdbx_seq_one_letter_code
_entity_poly.pdbx_strand_id
1 'polypeptide(L)'
;VDFGAPFRCLSVPRALAAFGLVLQEAKVLFISSRAELLTQVMEALRSLIFPLEWQSVYVPRLPRALSGCLECPGGFMIGMHLTQARHG
;
A
#
# COMPACT_ATOMS: atom_id res chain seq x y z
N VAL A 1 -2.86 -15.66 -0.01
CA VAL A 1 -2.04 -14.46 -0.25
C VAL A 1 -0.93 -14.84 -1.22
N ASP A 2 -0.70 -14.09 -2.29
CA ASP A 2 0.42 -14.32 -3.23
C ASP A 2 1.62 -13.47 -2.81
N PHE A 3 2.59 -14.07 -2.11
CA PHE A 3 3.79 -13.39 -1.64
C PHE A 3 4.75 -12.97 -2.77
N GLY A 4 4.56 -13.49 -3.99
CA GLY A 4 5.32 -13.07 -5.16
C GLY A 4 4.88 -11.72 -5.72
N ALA A 5 3.68 -11.23 -5.35
CA ALA A 5 3.08 -10.04 -5.94
C ALA A 5 3.97 -8.78 -5.86
N PRO A 6 4.60 -8.42 -4.71
CA PRO A 6 5.48 -7.26 -4.63
C PRO A 6 6.64 -7.32 -5.64
N PHE A 7 7.23 -8.50 -5.83
CA PHE A 7 8.40 -8.70 -6.71
C PHE A 7 8.07 -8.71 -8.20
N ARG A 8 6.79 -8.85 -8.57
CA ARG A 8 6.35 -8.76 -9.97
C ARG A 8 6.28 -7.33 -10.49
N CYS A 9 6.16 -6.35 -9.59
CA CYS A 9 6.03 -4.93 -9.96
C CYS A 9 7.05 -4.00 -9.29
N LEU A 10 7.73 -4.44 -8.22
CA LEU A 10 8.79 -3.71 -7.55
C LEU A 10 10.12 -4.45 -7.73
N SER A 11 11.21 -3.69 -7.89
CA SER A 11 12.55 -4.26 -7.73
C SER A 11 12.76 -4.71 -6.28
N VAL A 12 13.65 -5.68 -6.05
CA VAL A 12 13.93 -6.21 -4.70
C VAL A 12 14.22 -5.09 -3.68
N PRO A 13 15.06 -4.07 -3.95
CA PRO A 13 15.28 -2.98 -3.00
C PRO A 13 14.02 -2.19 -2.67
N ARG A 14 13.12 -1.97 -3.65
CA ARG A 14 11.85 -1.26 -3.43
C ARG A 14 10.86 -2.10 -2.64
N ALA A 15 10.82 -3.41 -2.88
CA ALA A 15 10.00 -4.34 -2.10
C ALA A 15 10.45 -4.37 -0.63
N LEU A 16 11.76 -4.44 -0.37
CA LEU A 16 12.33 -4.38 0.98
C LEU A 16 12.07 -3.03 1.65
N ALA A 17 12.21 -1.91 0.92
CA ALA A 17 11.89 -0.58 1.45
C ALA A 17 10.41 -0.47 1.81
N ALA A 18 9.51 -0.95 0.96
CA ALA A 18 8.08 -0.99 1.24
C ALA A 18 7.78 -1.85 2.48
N PHE A 19 8.38 -3.03 2.59
CA PHE A 19 8.24 -3.87 3.77
C PHE A 19 8.73 -3.20 5.06
N GLY A 20 9.88 -2.53 5.01
CA GLY A 20 10.41 -1.75 6.14
C GLY A 20 9.48 -0.61 6.56
N LEU A 21 8.90 0.13 5.61
CA LEU A 21 7.90 1.16 5.89
C LEU A 21 6.64 0.59 6.54
N VAL A 22 6.20 -0.60 6.10
CA VAL A 22 5.05 -1.29 6.68
C VAL A 22 5.34 -1.73 8.13
N LEU A 23 6.54 -2.23 8.43
CA LEU A 23 6.95 -2.57 9.81
C LEU A 23 7.01 -1.35 10.73
N GLN A 24 7.25 -0.16 10.18
CA GLN A 24 7.33 1.10 10.91
C GLN A 24 5.98 1.80 11.10
N GLU A 25 4.86 1.20 10.64
CA GLU A 25 3.55 1.87 10.65
C GLU A 25 3.61 3.24 9.93
N ALA A 26 4.44 3.35 8.89
CA ALA A 26 4.67 4.60 8.17
C ALA A 26 3.47 4.99 7.27
N LYS A 27 3.52 6.19 6.70
CA LYS A 27 2.58 6.63 5.65
C LYS A 27 3.05 6.10 4.29
N VAL A 28 2.34 5.11 3.75
CA VAL A 28 2.71 4.42 2.52
C VAL A 28 1.59 4.53 1.48
N LEU A 29 1.90 5.22 0.37
CA LEU A 29 1.01 5.35 -0.78
C LEU A 29 1.53 4.49 -1.95
N PHE A 30 0.73 3.53 -2.38
CA PHE A 30 0.98 2.71 -3.57
C PHE A 30 0.21 3.30 -4.74
N ILE A 31 0.87 3.51 -5.87
CA ILE A 31 0.23 4.06 -7.09
C ILE A 31 0.41 3.08 -8.24
N SER A 32 -0.66 2.79 -8.97
CA SER A 32 -0.64 1.87 -10.11
C SER A 32 -1.72 2.23 -11.13
N SER A 33 -1.47 1.95 -12.41
CA SER A 33 -2.51 1.94 -13.46
C SER A 33 -3.35 0.66 -13.46
N ARG A 34 -2.99 -0.31 -12.61
CA ARG A 34 -3.65 -1.61 -12.45
C ARG A 34 -4.10 -1.77 -11.00
N ALA A 35 -5.39 -1.64 -10.76
CA ALA A 35 -5.96 -1.63 -9.42
C ALA A 35 -5.86 -2.99 -8.72
N GLU A 36 -5.85 -4.08 -9.48
CA GLU A 36 -5.68 -5.44 -8.97
C GLU A 36 -4.30 -5.66 -8.35
N LEU A 37 -3.25 -5.04 -8.92
CA LEU A 37 -1.89 -5.13 -8.38
C LEU A 37 -1.77 -4.43 -7.02
N LEU A 38 -2.47 -3.31 -6.83
CA LEU A 38 -2.45 -2.58 -5.56
C LEU A 38 -2.90 -3.48 -4.42
N THR A 39 -4.06 -4.12 -4.58
CA THR A 39 -4.61 -5.01 -3.55
C THR A 39 -3.70 -6.22 -3.32
N GLN A 40 -3.21 -6.87 -4.37
CA GLN A 40 -2.34 -8.05 -4.23
C GLN A 40 -1.03 -7.73 -3.51
N VAL A 41 -0.35 -6.65 -3.89
CA VAL A 41 0.93 -6.24 -3.29
C VAL A 41 0.73 -5.83 -1.84
N MET A 42 -0.30 -5.04 -1.55
CA MET A 42 -0.57 -4.54 -0.20
C MET A 42 -0.98 -5.67 0.75
N GLU A 43 -1.82 -6.62 0.32
CA GLU A 43 -2.16 -7.81 1.13
C GLU A 43 -0.96 -8.72 1.35
N ALA A 44 -0.08 -8.87 0.35
CA ALA A 44 1.18 -9.61 0.52
C ALA A 44 2.07 -8.95 1.58
N LEU A 45 2.29 -7.64 1.51
CA LEU A 45 3.08 -6.90 2.50
C LEU A 45 2.46 -6.94 3.90
N ARG A 46 1.14 -6.79 4.02
CA ARG A 46 0.41 -6.90 5.29
C ARG A 46 0.50 -8.32 5.88
N SER A 47 0.55 -9.35 5.05
CA SER A 47 0.69 -10.73 5.54
C SER A 47 2.13 -11.09 5.90
N LEU A 48 3.12 -10.43 5.27
CA LEU A 48 4.55 -10.65 5.55
C LEU A 48 4.98 -10.17 6.95
N ILE A 49 4.20 -9.31 7.59
CA ILE A 49 4.51 -8.81 8.94
C ILE A 49 4.06 -9.75 10.06
N PHE A 50 3.44 -10.90 9.76
CA PHE A 50 3.08 -11.90 10.77
C PHE A 50 4.26 -12.20 11.73
N PRO A 51 4.03 -12.28 13.06
CA PRO A 51 2.73 -12.26 13.75
C PRO A 51 2.17 -10.86 14.05
N LEU A 52 2.85 -9.79 13.61
CA LEU A 52 2.34 -8.44 13.74
C LEU A 52 1.14 -8.24 12.80
N GLU A 53 0.23 -7.38 13.23
CA GLU A 53 -0.93 -6.97 12.45
C GLU A 53 -0.85 -5.47 12.21
N TRP A 54 -1.10 -5.05 10.97
CA TRP A 54 -1.24 -3.63 10.63
C TRP A 54 -2.47 -3.04 11.32
N GLN A 55 -2.29 -1.99 12.12
CA GLN A 55 -3.34 -1.38 12.94
C GLN A 55 -3.83 -0.03 12.40
N SER A 56 -3.05 0.63 11.54
CA SER A 56 -3.42 1.91 10.95
C SER A 56 -4.43 1.79 9.79
N VAL A 57 -4.80 2.94 9.21
CA VAL A 57 -5.66 3.05 8.03
C VAL A 57 -5.15 2.16 6.89
N TYR A 58 -6.00 1.29 6.38
CA TYR A 58 -5.71 0.39 5.26
C TYR A 58 -6.77 0.55 4.18
N VAL A 59 -6.41 1.10 3.02
CA VAL A 59 -7.33 1.35 1.90
C VAL A 59 -6.67 0.92 0.59
N PRO A 60 -6.77 -0.35 0.16
CA PRO A 60 -6.03 -0.88 -0.99
C PRO A 60 -6.47 -0.33 -2.34
N ARG A 61 -7.65 0.29 -2.40
CA ARG A 61 -8.15 1.05 -3.55
C ARG A 61 -8.91 2.25 -3.04
N LEU A 62 -8.28 3.42 -3.09
CA LEU A 62 -8.82 4.68 -2.57
C LEU A 62 -9.95 5.20 -3.46
N PRO A 63 -11.21 5.22 -2.98
CA PRO A 63 -12.27 5.93 -3.66
C PRO A 63 -12.03 7.43 -3.57
N ARG A 64 -12.43 8.21 -4.59
CA ARG A 64 -12.27 9.68 -4.60
C ARG A 64 -12.92 10.36 -3.39
N ALA A 65 -14.06 9.82 -2.92
CA ALA A 65 -14.78 10.33 -1.76
C ALA A 65 -14.01 10.20 -0.43
N LEU A 66 -12.99 9.33 -0.37
CA LEU A 66 -12.18 9.09 0.82
C LEU A 66 -10.77 9.70 0.71
N SER A 67 -10.56 10.67 -0.18
CA SER A 67 -9.25 11.31 -0.36
C SER A 67 -8.70 11.96 0.93
N GLY A 68 -9.59 12.36 1.86
CA GLY A 68 -9.20 12.87 3.17
C GLY A 68 -8.40 11.88 4.04
N CYS A 69 -8.44 10.58 3.74
CA CYS A 69 -7.60 9.59 4.43
C CYS A 69 -6.09 9.85 4.27
N LEU A 70 -5.68 10.58 3.21
CA LEU A 70 -4.28 10.96 2.99
C LEU A 70 -3.77 11.96 4.03
N GLU A 71 -4.68 12.70 4.68
CA GLU A 71 -4.36 13.69 5.71
C GLU A 71 -4.34 13.09 7.13
N CYS A 72 -4.52 11.77 7.26
CA CYS A 72 -4.50 11.09 8.55
C CYS A 72 -3.20 11.44 9.32
N PRO A 73 -3.27 11.81 10.61
CA PRO A 73 -2.07 12.15 11.38
C PRO A 73 -1.14 10.95 11.58
N GLY A 74 -1.69 9.73 11.65
CA GLY A 74 -0.95 8.48 11.86
C GLY A 74 -0.50 7.78 10.58
N GLY A 75 -0.08 6.52 10.72
CA GLY A 75 0.26 5.64 9.61
C GLY A 75 -0.91 5.43 8.65
N PHE A 76 -0.60 5.09 7.40
CA PHE A 76 -1.60 4.60 6.47
C PHE A 76 -0.95 3.71 5.42
N MET A 77 -1.72 2.78 4.89
CA MET A 77 -1.35 1.99 3.72
C MET A 77 -2.47 2.12 2.70
N ILE A 78 -2.25 2.93 1.67
CA ILE A 78 -3.29 3.32 0.71
C ILE A 78 -2.84 2.99 -0.71
N GLY A 79 -3.73 2.40 -1.51
CA GLY A 79 -3.53 2.17 -2.94
C GLY A 79 -4.38 3.15 -3.74
N MET A 80 -3.76 3.88 -4.66
CA MET A 80 -4.43 4.87 -5.52
C MET A 80 -4.21 4.54 -7.00
N HIS A 81 -5.27 4.67 -7.79
CA HIS A 81 -5.15 4.53 -9.23
C HIS A 81 -4.40 5.73 -9.85
N LEU A 82 -3.53 5.48 -10.83
CA LEU A 82 -2.67 6.51 -11.43
C LEU A 82 -3.44 7.73 -11.97
N THR A 83 -4.64 7.52 -12.53
CA THR A 83 -5.46 8.64 -13.03
C THR A 83 -5.89 9.57 -11.90
N GLN A 84 -6.20 9.04 -10.71
CA GLN A 84 -6.59 9.85 -9.56
C GLN A 84 -5.39 10.62 -8.98
N ALA A 85 -4.20 10.01 -8.98
CA ALA A 85 -2.97 10.66 -8.50
C ALA A 85 -2.54 11.87 -9.33
N ARG A 86 -2.99 11.98 -10.59
CA ARG A 86 -2.68 13.11 -11.48
C ARG A 86 -3.59 14.32 -11.28
N HIS A 87 -4.66 14.18 -10.49
CA HIS A 87 -5.69 15.19 -10.29
C HIS A 87 -5.79 15.70 -8.85
N GLY A 88 -4.88 15.28 -7.97
CA GLY A 88 -4.68 15.83 -6.62
C GLY A 88 -3.35 16.56 -6.55
#